data_AF-A0A9D8N2Z4-F1
#
_entry.id   AF-A0A9D8N2Z4-F1
#
_cell.length_a   1.000
_cell.length_b   1.000
_cell.length_c   1.000
_cell.angle_alpha   90.00
_cell.angle_beta   90.00
_cell.angle_gamma   90.00
#
_symmetry.space_group_name_H-M   'P 1'
#
loop_
_entity.id
_entity.type
_entity.pdbx_description
1 polymer ?
#
loop_
_entity_poly.entity_id
_entity_poly.type
_entity_poly.pdbx_seq_one_letter_code
_entity_poly.pdbx_strand_id
1 'polypeptide(L)'
;MGKSSAELLASGSQPFVFEVNGMPVFDESKPEGTVIAQDPRPGEMVKHGRKVKITITTAVAKMIKMPQLSGDISLRHAKHILEDSGLQLGTVVEVESDHQVGLVIGQYREATGLPIKAGTEIRQGEKIKLEVGVTPRTPTDNGEGGDLEEDVEVDPTEISL
;
A
#
# COMPACT_ATOMS: atom_id res chain seq x y z
N MET A 1 -9.54 11.34 -26.93
CA MET A 1 -10.70 11.49 -26.01
C MET A 1 -11.57 10.26 -26.18
N GLY A 2 -12.11 9.70 -25.08
CA GLY A 2 -12.99 8.54 -25.13
C GLY A 2 -14.42 8.93 -25.52
N LYS A 3 -15.08 8.12 -26.33
CA LYS A 3 -16.53 8.23 -26.58
C LYS A 3 -17.29 7.58 -25.43
N SER A 4 -18.44 8.13 -25.07
CA SER A 4 -19.37 7.50 -24.14
C SER A 4 -19.99 6.23 -24.74
N SER A 5 -20.44 5.32 -23.87
CA SER A 5 -21.17 4.11 -24.28
C SER A 5 -22.44 4.43 -25.09
N ALA A 6 -23.05 5.60 -24.89
CA ALA A 6 -24.20 6.08 -25.66
C ALA A 6 -23.84 6.49 -27.10
N GLU A 7 -22.69 7.14 -27.31
CA GLU A 7 -22.23 7.54 -28.66
C GLU A 7 -21.82 6.35 -29.53
N LEU A 8 -21.36 5.24 -28.92
CA LEU A 8 -21.09 4.00 -29.65
C LEU A 8 -22.37 3.34 -30.19
N LEU A 9 -23.51 3.54 -29.51
CA LEU A 9 -24.82 3.02 -29.96
C LEU A 9 -25.46 3.91 -31.04
N ALA A 10 -25.15 5.20 -31.09
CA ALA A 10 -25.70 6.14 -32.08
C ALA A 10 -25.03 6.05 -33.47
N SER A 11 -23.85 5.43 -33.56
CA SER A 11 -23.09 5.27 -34.80
C SER A 11 -23.64 4.13 -35.68
N GLY A 12 -24.80 4.35 -36.30
CA GLY A 12 -25.58 3.33 -37.02
C GLY A 12 -24.89 2.61 -38.18
N SER A 13 -24.18 1.52 -37.89
CA SER A 13 -23.78 0.50 -38.87
C SER A 13 -23.73 -0.89 -38.22
N GLN A 14 -24.89 -1.55 -38.25
CA GLN A 14 -25.19 -2.87 -37.66
C GLN A 14 -25.12 -2.92 -36.12
N PRO A 15 -25.93 -3.78 -35.47
CA PRO A 15 -25.89 -3.93 -34.02
C PRO A 15 -24.62 -4.68 -33.60
N PHE A 16 -23.53 -3.95 -33.38
CA PHE A 16 -22.38 -4.49 -32.67
C PHE A 16 -22.81 -4.93 -31.28
N VAL A 17 -22.71 -6.23 -31.00
CA VAL A 17 -22.94 -6.76 -29.66
C VAL A 17 -21.71 -6.44 -28.82
N PHE A 18 -21.86 -5.46 -27.95
CA PHE A 18 -20.87 -5.11 -26.94
C PHE A 18 -20.92 -6.10 -25.78
N GLU A 19 -19.77 -6.65 -25.40
CA GLU A 19 -19.60 -7.55 -24.26
C GLU A 19 -18.60 -6.93 -23.29
N VAL A 20 -18.98 -6.74 -22.03
CA VAL A 20 -18.05 -6.24 -21.02
C VAL A 20 -17.01 -7.33 -20.73
N ASN A 21 -15.74 -7.00 -20.94
CA ASN A 21 -14.63 -7.93 -20.87
C ASN A 21 -14.06 -7.96 -19.44
N GLY A 22 -14.36 -9.03 -18.71
CA GLY A 22 -13.87 -9.25 -17.35
C GLY A 22 -14.57 -8.37 -16.31
N MET A 23 -13.87 -8.08 -15.21
CA MET A 23 -14.36 -7.16 -14.18
C MET A 23 -14.11 -5.70 -14.61
N PRO A 24 -15.06 -4.78 -14.36
CA PRO A 24 -14.84 -3.34 -14.50
C PRO A 24 -13.61 -2.87 -13.70
N VAL A 25 -12.91 -1.87 -14.23
CA VAL A 25 -11.69 -1.33 -13.62
C VAL A 25 -12.02 -0.08 -12.83
N PHE A 26 -11.51 0.05 -11.60
CA PHE A 26 -11.63 1.30 -10.86
C PHE A 26 -10.62 2.33 -11.40
N ASP A 27 -11.09 3.53 -11.73
CA ASP A 27 -10.27 4.63 -12.25
C ASP A 27 -10.84 5.95 -11.75
N GLU A 28 -10.22 6.51 -10.71
CA GLU A 28 -10.65 7.76 -10.06
C GLU A 28 -10.64 8.97 -11.01
N SER A 29 -9.90 8.91 -12.12
CA SER A 29 -9.83 10.00 -13.10
C SER A 29 -11.01 10.04 -14.08
N LYS A 30 -11.93 9.05 -14.04
CA LYS A 30 -13.00 8.89 -15.04
C LYS A 30 -14.35 8.58 -14.39
N PRO A 31 -15.47 9.11 -14.94
CA PRO A 31 -16.81 8.70 -14.54
C PRO A 31 -17.02 7.20 -14.71
N GLU A 32 -17.93 6.61 -13.94
CA GLU A 32 -18.35 5.21 -14.13
C GLU A 32 -18.96 4.97 -15.52
N GLY A 33 -18.86 3.74 -16.01
CA GLY A 33 -19.39 3.35 -17.32
C GLY A 33 -18.59 3.89 -18.53
N THR A 34 -17.44 4.53 -18.31
CA THR A 34 -16.55 5.02 -19.37
C THR A 34 -15.77 3.86 -19.98
N VAL A 35 -15.83 3.67 -21.30
CA VAL A 35 -15.01 2.69 -22.01
C VAL A 35 -13.54 3.16 -22.02
N ILE A 36 -12.65 2.39 -21.40
CA ILE A 36 -11.21 2.67 -21.32
C ILE A 36 -10.37 1.80 -22.24
N ALA A 37 -10.88 0.64 -22.65
CA ALA A 37 -10.28 -0.22 -23.66
C ALA A 37 -11.36 -0.93 -24.47
N GLN A 38 -11.05 -1.25 -25.73
CA GLN A 38 -11.89 -2.10 -26.57
C GLN A 38 -11.05 -3.01 -27.50
N ASP A 39 -11.60 -4.18 -27.81
CA ASP A 39 -11.11 -5.15 -28.79
C ASP A 39 -12.29 -5.63 -29.65
N PRO A 40 -12.32 -5.41 -30.97
CA PRO A 40 -11.30 -4.75 -31.81
C PRO A 40 -11.14 -3.25 -31.51
N ARG A 41 -10.05 -2.64 -31.99
CA ARG A 41 -9.82 -1.19 -31.88
C ARG A 41 -10.76 -0.38 -32.79
N PRO A 42 -11.01 0.92 -32.49
CA PRO A 42 -11.83 1.76 -33.35
C PRO A 42 -11.29 1.82 -34.78
N GLY A 43 -12.13 1.47 -35.76
CA GLY A 43 -11.77 1.47 -37.19
C GLY A 43 -11.12 0.19 -37.72
N GLU A 44 -10.90 -0.83 -36.89
CA GLU A 44 -10.43 -2.13 -37.37
C GLU A 44 -11.52 -2.88 -38.15
N MET A 45 -11.15 -3.44 -39.31
CA MET A 45 -12.03 -4.29 -40.10
C MET A 45 -12.19 -5.66 -39.43
N VAL A 46 -13.42 -6.01 -39.06
CA VAL A 46 -13.76 -7.33 -38.50
C VAL A 46 -14.77 -8.08 -39.34
N LYS A 47 -14.79 -9.40 -39.20
CA LYS A 47 -15.80 -10.28 -39.82
C LYS A 47 -17.19 -9.96 -39.24
N HIS A 48 -18.22 -10.10 -40.07
CA HIS A 48 -19.62 -9.97 -39.64
C HIS A 48 -19.92 -10.88 -38.43
N GLY A 49 -20.70 -10.37 -37.48
CA GLY A 49 -21.04 -11.09 -36.24
C GLY A 49 -19.94 -11.11 -35.18
N ARG A 50 -18.79 -10.44 -35.37
CA ARG A 50 -17.78 -10.30 -34.32
C ARG A 50 -18.30 -9.40 -33.19
N LYS A 51 -18.37 -9.96 -31.97
CA LYS A 51 -18.61 -9.20 -30.74
C LYS A 51 -17.46 -8.21 -30.48
N VAL A 52 -17.80 -7.04 -29.94
CA VAL A 52 -16.83 -6.04 -29.47
C VAL A 52 -16.70 -6.18 -27.96
N LYS A 53 -15.49 -6.52 -27.50
CA LYS A 53 -15.14 -6.56 -26.09
C LYS A 53 -14.81 -5.14 -25.61
N ILE A 54 -15.41 -4.71 -24.51
CA ILE A 54 -15.14 -3.40 -23.91
C ILE A 54 -14.75 -3.55 -22.43
N THR A 55 -13.76 -2.80 -21.98
CA THR A 55 -13.46 -2.63 -20.56
C THR A 55 -13.97 -1.27 -20.12
N ILE A 56 -14.88 -1.27 -19.15
CA ILE A 56 -15.50 -0.07 -18.59
C ILE A 56 -14.95 0.27 -17.21
N THR A 57 -15.06 1.53 -16.83
CA THR A 57 -14.78 2.00 -15.47
C THR A 57 -15.93 1.71 -14.51
N THR A 58 -15.60 1.53 -13.24
CA THR A 58 -16.57 1.53 -12.13
C THR A 58 -16.18 2.59 -11.09
N ALA A 59 -17.18 3.22 -10.46
CA ALA A 59 -16.98 4.08 -9.30
C ALA A 59 -16.68 3.28 -8.01
N VAL A 60 -16.85 1.96 -8.02
CA VAL A 60 -16.66 1.11 -6.84
C VAL A 60 -15.28 0.47 -6.90
N ALA A 61 -14.34 0.98 -6.10
CA ALA A 61 -13.07 0.31 -5.84
C ALA A 61 -13.33 -1.09 -5.28
N LYS A 62 -12.57 -2.09 -5.75
CA LYS A 62 -12.71 -3.48 -5.33
C LYS A 62 -12.53 -3.56 -3.80
N MET A 63 -13.52 -4.12 -3.11
CA MET A 63 -13.38 -4.41 -1.68
C MET A 63 -12.54 -5.68 -1.49
N ILE A 64 -11.61 -5.63 -0.55
CA ILE A 64 -10.77 -6.74 -0.11
C ILE A 64 -10.83 -6.85 1.41
N LYS A 65 -10.36 -7.97 1.97
CA LYS A 65 -10.25 -8.14 3.42
C LYS A 65 -8.91 -7.59 3.91
N MET A 66 -8.95 -6.79 4.96
CA MET A 66 -7.76 -6.32 5.64
C MET A 66 -6.92 -7.53 6.13
N PRO A 67 -5.64 -7.66 5.75
CA PRO A 67 -4.78 -8.69 6.30
C PRO A 67 -4.60 -8.54 7.82
N GLN A 68 -4.16 -9.61 8.48
CA GLN A 68 -3.64 -9.50 9.85
C GLN A 68 -2.18 -9.08 9.77
N LEU A 69 -1.87 -7.86 10.24
CA LEU A 69 -0.51 -7.34 10.28
C LEU A 69 0.00 -7.12 11.71
N SER A 70 -0.87 -7.09 12.73
CA SER A 70 -0.45 -6.90 14.12
C SER A 70 -0.11 -8.22 14.82
N GLY A 71 0.84 -8.16 15.76
CA GLY A 71 1.22 -9.27 16.65
C GLY A 71 2.64 -9.75 16.41
N ASP A 72 2.83 -10.51 15.33
CA ASP A 72 4.01 -11.35 15.08
C ASP A 72 4.75 -11.03 13.77
N ILE A 73 4.47 -9.87 13.15
CA ILE A 73 4.91 -9.54 11.78
C ILE A 73 5.82 -8.31 11.81
N SER A 74 7.02 -8.43 11.23
CA SER A 74 7.95 -7.31 11.09
C SER A 74 7.47 -6.30 10.04
N LEU A 75 7.88 -5.02 10.17
CA LEU A 75 7.51 -3.97 9.22
C LEU A 75 7.79 -4.34 7.76
N ARG A 76 8.93 -5.00 7.49
CA ARG A 76 9.30 -5.48 6.16
C ARG A 76 8.33 -6.51 5.61
N HIS A 77 7.90 -7.46 6.45
CA HIS A 77 6.95 -8.50 6.05
C HIS A 77 5.54 -7.89 5.86
N ALA A 78 5.12 -6.99 6.77
CA ALA A 78 3.84 -6.29 6.66
C ALA A 78 3.74 -5.46 5.36
N LYS A 79 4.83 -4.79 4.95
CA LYS A 79 4.92 -4.10 3.66
C LYS A 79 4.61 -5.03 2.49
N HIS A 80 5.23 -6.21 2.43
CA HIS A 80 4.99 -7.17 1.36
C HIS A 80 3.53 -7.67 1.35
N ILE A 81 2.95 -7.99 2.52
CA ILE A 81 1.53 -8.39 2.60
C ILE A 81 0.60 -7.28 2.09
N LEU A 82 0.88 -6.00 2.41
CA LEU A 82 0.11 -4.88 1.90
C LEU A 82 0.20 -4.79 0.37
N GLU A 83 1.40 -4.84 -0.20
CA GLU A 83 1.65 -4.79 -1.65
C GLU A 83 0.94 -5.95 -2.37
N ASP A 84 1.08 -7.18 -1.89
CA ASP A 84 0.45 -8.38 -2.45
C ASP A 84 -1.09 -8.35 -2.34
N SER A 85 -1.62 -7.73 -1.27
CA SER A 85 -3.07 -7.51 -1.11
C SER A 85 -3.59 -6.39 -2.03
N GLY A 86 -2.71 -5.62 -2.67
CA GLY A 86 -3.07 -4.41 -3.42
C GLY A 86 -3.47 -3.24 -2.53
N LEU A 87 -3.00 -3.20 -1.29
CA LEU A 87 -3.05 -2.04 -0.39
C LEU A 87 -1.76 -1.21 -0.51
N GLN A 88 -1.79 0.00 0.02
CA GLN A 88 -0.62 0.87 0.06
C GLN A 88 -0.11 1.02 1.50
N LEU A 89 1.20 0.97 1.68
CA LEU A 89 1.82 1.39 2.94
C LEU A 89 1.73 2.92 3.05
N GLY A 90 1.08 3.39 4.12
CA GLY A 90 1.04 4.80 4.50
C GLY A 90 2.14 5.12 5.52
N THR A 91 1.84 6.04 6.43
CA THR A 91 2.72 6.48 7.52
C THR A 91 3.06 5.32 8.45
N VAL A 92 4.34 5.19 8.82
CA VAL A 92 4.81 4.27 9.87
C VAL A 92 5.12 5.09 11.11
N VAL A 93 4.65 4.67 12.27
CA VAL A 93 4.90 5.32 13.56
C VAL A 93 5.57 4.33 14.52
N GLU A 94 6.65 4.75 15.15
CA GLU A 94 7.29 4.02 16.24
C GLU A 94 6.53 4.27 17.56
N VAL A 95 6.24 3.21 18.30
CA VAL A 95 5.52 3.25 19.58
C VAL A 95 6.28 2.42 20.60
N GLU A 96 6.45 2.93 21.81
CA GLU A 96 7.19 2.23 22.87
C GLU A 96 6.47 0.92 23.26
N SER A 97 7.20 -0.20 23.23
CA SER A 97 6.67 -1.53 23.52
C SER A 97 7.78 -2.48 23.99
N ASP A 98 7.70 -2.90 25.25
CA ASP A 98 8.66 -3.81 25.88
C ASP A 98 8.56 -5.27 25.37
N HIS A 99 7.48 -5.59 24.64
CA HIS A 99 7.16 -6.96 24.24
C HIS A 99 7.15 -7.19 22.71
N GLN A 100 7.15 -6.13 21.90
CA GLN A 100 6.93 -6.23 20.44
C GLN A 100 7.90 -5.37 19.61
N VAL A 101 9.15 -5.24 20.07
CA VAL A 101 10.20 -4.48 19.39
C VAL A 101 10.43 -4.97 17.96
N GLY A 102 10.39 -4.06 16.98
CA GLY A 102 10.55 -4.34 15.55
C GLY A 102 9.33 -4.99 14.87
N LEU A 103 8.27 -5.29 15.62
CA LEU A 103 7.03 -5.89 15.14
C LEU A 103 5.94 -4.83 14.96
N VAL A 104 5.04 -5.05 14.01
CA VAL A 104 3.84 -4.25 13.84
C VAL A 104 2.87 -4.57 14.99
N ILE A 105 2.50 -3.55 15.74
CA ILE A 105 1.58 -3.66 16.89
C ILE A 105 0.18 -3.13 16.56
N GLY A 106 0.07 -2.20 15.60
CA GLY A 106 -1.18 -1.54 15.22
C GLY A 106 -1.31 -1.29 13.72
N GLN A 107 -2.55 -1.28 13.24
CA GLN A 107 -2.90 -1.01 11.84
C GLN A 107 -4.15 -0.12 11.77
N TYR A 108 -4.07 0.96 10.99
CA TYR A 108 -5.08 2.04 10.97
C TYR A 108 -5.32 2.50 9.53
N ARG A 109 -6.52 3.02 9.24
CA ARG A 109 -6.77 3.72 7.96
C ARG A 109 -6.02 5.04 8.02
N GLU A 110 -5.14 5.31 7.06
CA GLU A 110 -4.43 6.60 7.05
C GLU A 110 -5.41 7.77 6.85
N ALA A 111 -6.45 7.59 6.04
CA ALA A 111 -7.44 8.63 5.74
C ALA A 111 -8.33 9.05 6.92
N THR A 112 -8.50 8.21 7.95
CA THR A 112 -9.38 8.51 9.10
C THR A 112 -8.71 8.36 10.47
N GLY A 113 -7.49 7.82 10.53
CA GLY A 113 -6.81 7.47 11.78
C GLY A 113 -7.44 6.32 12.57
N LEU A 114 -8.52 5.70 12.08
CA LEU A 114 -9.26 4.68 12.82
C LEU A 114 -8.58 3.30 12.75
N PRO A 115 -8.54 2.53 13.86
CA PRO A 115 -7.97 1.18 13.88
C PRO A 115 -8.76 0.21 13.01
N ILE A 116 -8.07 -0.70 12.34
CA ILE A 116 -8.68 -1.71 11.46
C ILE A 116 -8.45 -3.11 12.03
N LYS A 117 -9.51 -3.89 12.24
CA LYS A 117 -9.38 -5.31 12.58
C LYS A 117 -9.07 -6.13 11.31
N ALA A 118 -8.26 -7.17 11.42
CA ALA A 118 -8.10 -8.16 10.35
C ALA A 118 -9.47 -8.70 9.89
N GLY A 119 -9.60 -8.98 8.59
CA GLY A 119 -10.85 -9.42 7.97
C GLY A 119 -11.86 -8.30 7.68
N THR A 120 -11.66 -7.08 8.18
CA THR A 120 -12.51 -5.91 7.86
C THR A 120 -12.45 -5.59 6.37
N GLU A 121 -13.58 -5.24 5.75
CA GLU A 121 -13.58 -4.81 4.35
C GLU A 121 -12.94 -3.44 4.18
N ILE A 122 -12.06 -3.35 3.17
CA ILE A 122 -11.26 -2.17 2.84
C ILE A 122 -11.15 -2.04 1.32
N ARG A 123 -10.99 -0.82 0.81
CA ARG A 123 -10.84 -0.60 -0.64
C ARG A 123 -9.42 -0.99 -1.07
N GLN A 124 -9.31 -1.70 -2.19
CA GLN A 124 -8.03 -1.90 -2.86
C GLN A 124 -7.43 -0.52 -3.21
N GLY A 125 -6.14 -0.34 -2.94
CA GLY A 125 -5.42 0.94 -3.06
C GLY A 125 -5.48 1.83 -1.82
N GLU A 126 -6.28 1.51 -0.79
CA GLU A 126 -6.36 2.29 0.45
C GLU A 126 -5.01 2.24 1.21
N LYS A 127 -4.63 3.38 1.81
CA LYS A 127 -3.38 3.52 2.56
C LYS A 127 -3.54 3.11 4.02
N ILE A 128 -2.61 2.30 4.50
CA ILE A 128 -2.59 1.79 5.87
C ILE A 128 -1.44 2.42 6.65
N LYS A 129 -1.79 3.14 7.73
CA LYS A 129 -0.83 3.54 8.74
C LYS A 129 -0.50 2.33 9.61
N LEU A 130 0.79 2.06 9.82
CA LEU A 130 1.26 1.01 10.73
C LEU A 130 1.92 1.63 11.97
N GLU A 131 1.73 0.98 13.11
CA GLU A 131 2.48 1.25 14.33
C GLU A 131 3.43 0.07 14.61
N VAL A 132 4.69 0.38 14.90
CA VAL A 132 5.77 -0.58 15.11
C VAL A 132 6.32 -0.40 16.51
N GLY A 133 6.47 -1.50 17.26
CA GLY A 133 7.04 -1.48 18.59
C GLY A 133 8.53 -1.10 18.56
N VAL A 134 8.96 -0.23 19.46
CA VAL A 134 10.38 0.07 19.72
C VAL A 134 10.64 0.00 21.22
N THR A 135 11.89 -0.26 21.61
CA THR A 135 12.28 -0.10 23.02
C THR A 135 12.06 1.36 23.44
N PRO A 136 11.54 1.64 24.66
CA PRO A 136 11.54 2.98 25.20
C PRO A 136 12.94 3.58 25.10
N ARG A 137 13.06 4.80 24.57
CA ARG A 137 14.37 5.47 24.51
C ARG A 137 14.67 5.98 25.91
N THR A 138 15.37 5.20 26.71
CA THR A 138 16.05 5.73 27.90
C THR A 138 16.88 6.93 27.46
N PRO A 139 16.77 8.11 28.10
CA PRO A 139 17.69 9.21 27.90
C PRO A 139 19.06 8.84 28.45
N THR A 140 19.78 7.98 27.74
CA THR A 140 21.19 7.71 27.98
C THR A 140 21.96 8.89 27.42
N ASP A 141 22.37 9.73 28.34
CA ASP A 141 23.28 10.86 28.17
C ASP A 141 24.61 10.44 27.51
N ASN A 142 25.41 11.45 27.14
CA ASN A 142 26.78 11.40 26.61
C ASN A 142 26.89 11.14 25.10
N GLY A 143 26.88 12.24 24.34
CA GLY A 143 27.69 12.30 23.12
C GLY A 143 29.15 12.58 23.48
N GLU A 144 30.07 11.95 22.73
CA GLU A 144 31.51 12.26 22.64
C GLU A 144 32.34 12.08 23.95
N GLY A 145 33.48 11.38 23.96
CA GLY A 145 34.20 10.67 22.90
C GLY A 145 34.83 9.38 23.44
N GLY A 146 35.37 8.57 22.52
CA GLY A 146 36.05 7.33 22.88
C GLY A 146 37.54 7.44 22.63
N ASP A 147 38.32 7.38 23.71
CA ASP A 147 39.76 7.18 23.68
C ASP A 147 40.09 6.08 24.70
N LEU A 148 40.48 4.91 24.17
CA LEU A 148 41.04 3.80 24.93
C LEU A 148 42.56 3.87 24.78
N GLU A 149 43.28 4.24 25.85
CA GLU A 149 44.68 3.88 26.01
C GLU A 149 44.84 3.18 27.37
N GLU A 150 45.00 1.85 27.32
CA GLU A 150 45.60 1.08 28.40
C GLU A 150 47.12 1.38 28.42
N ASP A 151 47.72 1.67 29.57
CA ASP A 151 48.64 0.70 30.22
C ASP A 151 49.42 1.21 31.45
N VAL A 152 49.46 0.34 32.48
CA VAL A 152 50.61 -0.01 33.36
C VAL A 152 51.04 0.88 34.57
N GLU A 153 50.96 0.23 35.75
CA GLU A 153 51.56 0.50 37.07
C GLU A 153 53.03 -0.02 37.18
N VAL A 154 53.97 0.46 38.00
CA VAL A 154 54.09 1.56 39.01
C VAL A 154 55.58 2.00 39.05
N ASP A 155 55.92 3.17 39.59
CA ASP A 155 57.15 3.30 40.42
C ASP A 155 57.04 4.41 41.52
N PRO A 156 57.14 4.08 42.83
CA PRO A 156 57.06 5.05 43.93
C PRO A 156 58.43 5.41 44.55
N THR A 157 59.20 6.28 43.87
CA THR A 157 60.41 6.93 44.42
C THR A 157 60.59 8.31 43.75
N GLU A 158 60.91 9.46 44.39
CA GLU A 158 61.40 9.79 45.74
C GLU A 158 60.65 10.98 46.38
N ILE A 159 60.78 11.13 47.71
CA ILE A 159 60.36 12.30 48.49
C ILE A 159 61.59 13.18 48.81
N SER A 160 61.44 14.50 48.64
CA SER A 160 62.28 15.59 49.19
C SER A 160 63.77 15.64 48.85
N LEU A 161 64.17 16.81 48.31
CA LEU A 161 65.08 17.73 49.02
C LEU A 161 64.81 19.18 48.60
#